data_AF-A0A392U0G8-F1
#
_entry.id   AF-A0A392U0G8-F1
#
_cell.length_a   1.000
_cell.length_b   1.000
_cell.length_c   1.000
_cell.angle_alpha   90.00
_cell.angle_beta   90.00
_cell.angle_gamma   90.00
#
_symmetry.space_group_name_H-M   'P 1'
#
loop_
_entity.id
_entity.type
_entity.pdbx_description
1 polymer ?
#
loop_
_entity_poly.entity_id
_entity_poly.type
_entity_poly.pdbx_seq_one_letter_code
_entity_poly.pdbx_strand_id
1 'polypeptide(L)' 'KLFQDQGWLGYFDILNGPVYIQLVKDFWKRCDIITQEEADKEYNNNVAEDPENNRGKSREQLGLDVLVMK' A
#
# COMPACT_ATOMS: atom_id res chain seq x y z
N LYS A 1 17.50 -12.21 22.61
CA LYS A 1 18.99 -12.22 22.59
C LYS A 1 19.58 -12.22 21.18
N LEU A 2 19.01 -12.96 20.22
CA LEU A 2 19.46 -13.01 18.81
C LEU A 2 19.89 -11.66 18.18
N PHE A 3 19.09 -10.60 18.31
CA PHE A 3 19.41 -9.31 17.70
C PHE A 3 20.41 -8.45 18.52
N GLN A 4 20.47 -8.66 19.83
CA GLN A 4 21.43 -7.99 20.72
C GLN A 4 22.84 -8.53 20.51
N ASP A 5 22.98 -9.86 20.46
CA ASP A 5 24.27 -10.53 20.33
C ASP A 5 24.88 -10.35 18.92
N GLN A 6 24.04 -10.03 17.92
CA GLN A 6 24.47 -9.73 16.54
C GLN A 6 24.82 -8.25 16.32
N GLY A 7 24.71 -7.38 17.33
CA GLY A 7 25.04 -5.95 17.19
C GLY A 7 24.03 -5.12 16.41
N TRP A 8 22.80 -5.62 16.20
CA TRP A 8 21.77 -4.94 15.40
C TRP A 8 21.15 -3.74 16.11
N LEU A 9 21.41 -3.55 17.41
CA LEU A 9 20.87 -2.41 18.16
C LEU A 9 21.22 -1.06 17.51
N GLY A 10 22.47 -0.88 17.05
CA GLY A 10 22.87 0.36 16.36
C GLY A 10 22.19 0.55 15.00
N TYR A 11 21.83 -0.55 14.33
CA TYR A 11 21.03 -0.49 13.10
C TYR A 11 19.59 -0.04 13.40
N PHE A 12 18.99 -0.51 14.50
CA PHE A 12 17.69 -0.03 14.96
C PHE A 12 17.72 1.44 15.42
N ASP A 13 18.81 1.91 16.02
CA ASP A 13 18.97 3.33 16.38
C ASP A 13 19.08 4.24 15.14
N ILE A 14 19.78 3.78 14.09
CA ILE A 14 19.87 4.49 12.80
C ILE A 14 18.51 4.48 12.09
N LEU A 15 17.82 3.35 12.10
CA LEU A 15 16.45 3.25 11.59
C LEU A 15 15.55 4.23 12.35
N ASN A 16 15.46 4.17 13.68
CA ASN A 16 14.63 5.07 14.47
C ASN A 16 15.08 6.55 14.42
N GLY A 17 16.25 6.83 13.87
CA GLY A 17 16.73 8.16 13.55
C GLY A 17 16.00 8.82 12.36
N PRO A 18 16.50 9.94 11.84
CA PRO A 18 15.85 10.71 10.76
C PRO A 18 15.68 9.91 9.46
N VAL A 19 16.41 8.80 9.31
CA VAL A 19 16.37 7.91 8.15
C VAL A 19 15.01 7.25 7.98
N TYR A 20 14.37 6.72 9.03
CA TYR A 20 13.04 6.11 8.90
C TYR A 20 11.98 7.14 8.53
N ILE A 21 12.04 8.34 9.10
CA ILE A 21 11.10 9.42 8.78
C ILE A 21 11.25 9.83 7.30
N GLN A 22 12.48 9.93 6.79
CA GLN A 22 12.73 10.22 5.38
C GLN A 22 12.28 9.07 4.47
N LEU A 23 12.59 7.83 4.83
CA LEU A 23 12.19 6.65 4.06
C LEU A 23 10.67 6.53 3.96
N VAL A 24 9.95 6.74 5.07
CA VAL A 24 8.49 6.79 5.09
C VAL A 24 8.01 7.95 4.22
N LYS A 25 8.51 9.18 4.38
CA LYS A 25 8.09 10.31 3.54
C LYS A 25 8.30 10.07 2.04
N ASP A 26 9.43 9.50 1.67
CA ASP A 26 9.75 9.22 0.26
C ASP A 26 8.96 8.05 -0.29
N PHE A 27 8.66 7.04 0.54
CA PHE A 27 7.72 5.97 0.22
C PHE A 27 6.33 6.55 -0.04
N TRP A 28 5.81 7.34 0.89
CA TRP A 28 4.49 7.98 0.77
C TRP A 28 4.36 8.87 -0.47
N LYS A 29 5.42 9.60 -0.86
CA LYS A 29 5.41 10.41 -2.09
C LYS A 29 5.40 9.59 -3.38
N ARG A 30 5.89 8.35 -3.33
CA ARG A 30 6.02 7.47 -4.50
C ARG A 30 4.89 6.45 -4.60
N CYS A 31 4.11 6.27 -3.55
CA CYS A 31 2.97 5.36 -3.56
C CYS A 31 1.73 6.04 -4.14
N ASP A 32 1.12 5.40 -5.13
CA ASP A 32 -0.24 5.71 -5.56
C ASP A 32 -1.21 5.18 -4.50
N ILE A 33 -1.48 6.01 -3.51
CA ILE A 33 -2.40 5.74 -2.42
C ILE A 33 -3.71 6.43 -2.75
N ILE A 34 -4.79 5.65 -2.79
CA ILE A 34 -6.14 6.19 -2.96
C ILE A 34 -6.97 5.93 -1.72
N THR A 35 -7.98 6.76 -1.53
CA THR A 35 -8.98 6.57 -0.47
C THR A 35 -9.85 5.35 -0.77
N GLN A 36 -10.45 4.78 0.28
CA GLN A 36 -11.42 3.69 0.12
C GLN A 36 -12.59 4.10 -0.79
N GLU A 37 -13.04 5.35 -0.72
CA GLU A 37 -14.11 5.87 -1.59
C GLU A 37 -13.71 5.90 -3.06
N GLU A 38 -12.50 6.37 -3.37
CA GLU A 38 -11.97 6.36 -4.75
C GLU A 38 -11.79 4.94 -5.27
N ALA A 39 -11.33 4.02 -4.42
CA ALA A 39 -11.20 2.62 -4.75
C ALA A 39 -12.57 2.02 -5.11
N ASP A 40 -13.58 2.22 -4.25
CA ASP A 40 -14.93 1.69 -4.48
C ASP A 40 -15.57 2.30 -5.73
N LYS A 41 -15.33 3.59 -5.98
CA LYS A 41 -15.78 4.27 -7.20
C LYS A 41 -15.15 3.68 -8.46
N GLU A 42 -13.84 3.46 -8.47
CA GLU A 42 -13.11 2.84 -9.59
C GLU A 42 -13.62 1.42 -9.88
N TYR A 43 -13.87 0.63 -8.83
CA TYR A 43 -14.45 -0.70 -8.96
C TYR A 43 -15.85 -0.65 -9.57
N ASN A 44 -16.72 0.22 -9.06
CA ASN A 44 -18.09 0.36 -9.56
C ASN A 44 -18.12 0.82 -11.02
N ASN A 45 -17.21 1.72 -11.41
CA ASN A 45 -17.06 2.14 -12.80
C ASN A 45 -16.65 0.97 -13.71
N ASN A 46 -15.63 0.19 -13.34
CA ASN A 46 -15.20 -0.99 -14.11
C ASN A 46 -16.31 -2.05 -14.26
N VAL A 47 -17.10 -2.26 -13.20
CA VAL A 47 -18.26 -3.16 -13.26
C VAL A 47 -19.36 -2.58 -14.16
N ALA A 48 -19.58 -1.27 -14.16
CA ALA A 48 -20.57 -0.61 -15.00
C ALA A 48 -20.17 -0.58 -16.49
N GLU A 49 -18.87 -0.52 -16.81
CA GLU A 49 -18.35 -0.54 -18.18
C GLU A 49 -18.57 -1.88 -18.89
N ASP A 50 -18.45 -3.00 -18.16
CA ASP A 50 -18.76 -4.33 -18.70
C ASP A 50 -19.46 -5.22 -17.65
N PRO A 51 -20.78 -5.02 -17.45
CA PRO A 51 -21.53 -5.71 -16.40
C PRO A 51 -21.63 -7.22 -16.60
N GLU A 52 -21.58 -7.70 -17.84
CA GLU A 52 -21.69 -9.14 -18.14
C GLU A 52 -20.39 -9.86 -17.76
N ASN A 53 -19.22 -9.26 -18.04
CA ASN A 53 -17.94 -9.91 -17.76
C ASN A 53 -17.35 -9.55 -16.38
N ASN A 54 -17.68 -8.39 -15.80
CA ASN A 54 -17.01 -7.89 -14.59
C ASN A 54 -17.82 -8.09 -13.30
N ARG A 55 -19.11 -8.41 -13.40
CA ARG A 55 -19.95 -8.63 -12.23
C ARG A 55 -19.49 -9.83 -11.42
N GLY A 56 -19.30 -9.61 -10.11
CA GLY A 56 -18.88 -10.65 -9.16
C GLY A 56 -17.38 -10.94 -9.16
N LYS A 57 -16.59 -10.29 -10.02
CA LYS A 57 -15.12 -10.34 -9.93
C LYS A 57 -14.62 -9.53 -8.74
N SER A 58 -13.56 -9.99 -8.11
CA SER A 58 -12.83 -9.21 -7.10
C SER A 58 -12.03 -8.08 -7.76
N ARG A 59 -11.59 -7.10 -6.96
CA ARG A 59 -10.71 -6.02 -7.42
C ARG A 59 -9.43 -6.54 -8.08
N GLU A 60 -8.82 -7.57 -7.49
CA GLU A 60 -7.62 -8.24 -8.00
C GLU A 60 -7.88 -8.86 -9.38
N GLN A 61 -9.05 -9.50 -9.56
CA GLN A 61 -9.46 -10.07 -10.86
C GLN A 61 -9.76 -9.00 -11.92
N LEU A 62 -10.03 -7.76 -11.50
CA LEU A 62 -10.18 -6.59 -12.36
C LEU A 62 -8.86 -5.82 -12.55
N GLY A 63 -7.76 -6.26 -11.92
CA GLY A 63 -6.44 -5.62 -12.00
C GLY A 63 -6.32 -4.31 -11.22
N LEU A 64 -7.18 -4.08 -10.22
CA LEU A 64 -7.23 -2.85 -9.43
C LEU A 64 -6.37 -2.94 -8.15
N ASP A 65 -5.06 -3.12 -8.33
CA ASP A 65 -4.06 -3.39 -7.27
C ASP A 65 -3.39 -2.12 -6.71
N VAL A 66 -4.19 -1.13 -6.33
CA VAL A 66 -3.71 0.10 -5.67
C VAL A 66 -3.80 -0.01 -4.15
N LEU A 67 -2.85 0.62 -3.45
CA LEU A 67 -2.85 0.65 -1.99
C LEU A 67 -4.01 1.51 -1.50
N VAL A 68 -4.97 0.86 -0.84
CA VAL A 68 -6.13 1.55 -0.28
C VAL A 68 -5.86 1.91 1.18
N MET A 69 -5.98 3.20 1.48
CA MET A 69 -5.85 3.71 2.84
C MET A 69 -7.11 3.32 3.64
N LYS A 70 -6.93 2.45 4.64
CA LYS A 70 -7.98 1.97 5.56
C LYS A 70 -8.10 2.83 6.80
#